data_AF-A0A966HYR9-F1
#
_entry.id   AF-A0A966HYR9-F1
#
_cell.length_a   1.000
_cell.length_b   1.000
_cell.length_c   1.000
_cell.angle_alpha   90.00
_cell.angle_beta   90.00
_cell.angle_gamma   90.00
#
_symmetry.space_group_name_H-M   'P 1'
#
loop_
_entity.id
_entity.type
_entity.pdbx_description
1 polymer ?
#
loop_
_entity_poly.entity_id
_entity_poly.type
_entity_poly.pdbx_seq_one_letter_code
_entity_poly.pdbx_strand_id
1 'polypeptide(L)'
;MSHQPLNLDAHPLEIIERDFQGLYSGNLGLSSIKGGQTAANSALNNLDITRYADDRSEVLPREKRGATVLSPYIRHNILTL
;
A
#
# COMPACT_ATOMS: atom_id res chain seq x y z
N MET A 1 -15.43 -28.84 -10.80
CA MET A 1 -14.64 -28.12 -9.77
C MET A 1 -15.61 -27.26 -8.97
N SER A 2 -15.69 -27.45 -7.66
CA SER A 2 -16.48 -26.59 -6.78
C SER A 2 -15.65 -25.39 -6.37
N HIS A 3 -16.13 -24.17 -6.64
CA HIS A 3 -15.51 -22.94 -6.15
C HIS A 3 -16.16 -22.56 -4.82
N GLN A 4 -15.36 -22.37 -3.78
CA GLN A 4 -15.82 -21.83 -2.50
C GLN A 4 -15.62 -20.31 -2.51
N PRO A 5 -16.66 -19.51 -2.25
CA PRO A 5 -16.51 -18.06 -2.17
C PRO A 5 -15.71 -17.66 -0.93
N LEU A 6 -14.87 -16.62 -1.08
CA LEU A 6 -14.12 -16.03 0.02
C LEU A 6 -15.03 -15.10 0.83
N ASN A 7 -15.12 -15.29 2.15
CA ASN A 7 -15.83 -14.35 3.02
C ASN A 7 -14.94 -13.14 3.32
N LEU A 8 -15.33 -11.97 2.79
CA LEU A 8 -14.59 -10.71 2.91
C LEU A 8 -14.99 -9.86 4.13
N ASP A 9 -15.98 -10.28 4.92
CA ASP A 9 -16.43 -9.53 6.11
C ASP A 9 -15.52 -9.76 7.32
N ALA A 10 -14.67 -10.78 7.28
CA ALA A 10 -13.69 -11.08 8.32
C ALA A 10 -12.47 -10.15 8.23
N HIS A 11 -11.68 -10.10 9.31
CA HIS A 11 -10.46 -9.30 9.29
C HIS A 11 -9.47 -9.85 8.24
N PRO A 12 -8.79 -9.02 7.43
CA PRO A 12 -7.93 -9.50 6.35
C PRO A 12 -6.87 -10.52 6.77
N LEU A 13 -6.30 -10.36 7.97
CA LEU A 13 -5.33 -11.32 8.51
C LEU A 13 -5.94 -12.70 8.77
N GLU A 14 -7.18 -12.75 9.27
CA GLU A 14 -7.90 -14.02 9.49
C GLU A 14 -8.22 -14.72 8.17
N ILE A 15 -8.57 -13.94 7.13
CA ILE A 15 -8.81 -14.46 5.78
C ILE A 15 -7.54 -15.08 5.22
N ILE A 16 -6.40 -14.38 5.30
CA ILE A 16 -5.10 -14.88 4.81
C ILE A 16 -4.70 -16.14 5.58
N GLU A 17 -4.81 -16.12 6.91
CA GLU A 17 -4.48 -17.25 7.78
C GLU A 17 -5.39 -18.47 7.57
N ARG A 18 -6.65 -18.29 7.20
CA ARG A 18 -7.57 -19.42 6.97
C ARG A 18 -7.43 -19.99 5.56
N ASP A 19 -7.40 -19.12 4.55
CA ASP A 19 -7.66 -19.49 3.16
C ASP A 19 -6.39 -19.55 2.29
N PHE A 20 -5.28 -18.95 2.75
CA PHE A 20 -4.04 -18.83 1.97
C PHE A 20 -2.82 -19.46 2.67
N GLN A 21 -3.03 -20.32 3.67
CA GLN A 21 -1.93 -21.05 4.32
C GLN A 21 -1.12 -21.86 3.32
N GLY A 22 0.21 -21.82 3.48
CA GLY A 22 1.14 -22.44 2.55
C GLY A 22 1.36 -21.69 1.24
N LEU A 23 0.61 -20.61 0.97
CA LEU A 23 0.81 -19.71 -0.18
C LEU A 23 1.64 -18.46 0.18
N TYR A 24 2.04 -18.33 1.44
CA TYR A 24 2.93 -17.28 1.91
C TYR A 24 3.96 -17.85 2.90
N SER A 25 4.99 -17.06 3.22
CA SER A 25 6.00 -17.40 4.22
C SER A 25 6.27 -16.21 5.13
N GLY A 26 6.72 -16.48 6.36
CA GLY A 26 7.00 -15.46 7.36
C GLY A 26 5.76 -14.98 8.12
N ASN A 27 5.94 -13.90 8.88
CA ASN A 27 4.88 -13.33 9.71
C ASN A 27 3.84 -12.62 8.82
N LEU A 28 2.57 -12.82 9.18
CA LEU A 28 1.48 -12.09 8.57
C LEU A 28 1.58 -10.59 8.86
N GLY A 29 1.35 -9.80 7.81
CA GLY A 29 1.39 -8.34 7.90
C GLY A 29 0.60 -7.71 6.77
N LEU A 30 0.00 -6.57 7.07
CA LEU A 30 -0.68 -5.74 6.07
C LEU A 30 0.27 -4.65 5.58
N SER A 31 0.13 -4.30 4.31
CA SER A 31 0.81 -3.13 3.74
C SER A 31 0.43 -1.88 4.53
N SER A 32 1.41 -1.03 4.85
CA SER A 32 1.15 0.30 5.42
C SER A 32 0.51 1.26 4.40
N ILE A 33 0.52 0.89 3.12
CA ILE A 33 -0.05 1.65 2.01
C ILE A 33 -1.42 1.07 1.69
N LYS A 34 -2.46 1.90 1.80
CA LYS A 34 -3.84 1.53 1.48
C LYS A 34 -3.99 1.38 -0.03
N GLY A 35 -4.69 0.34 -0.48
CA GLY A 35 -5.01 0.16 -1.90
C GLY A 35 -6.23 0.97 -2.35
N GLY A 36 -6.45 1.01 -3.67
CA GLY A 36 -7.66 1.53 -4.30
C GLY A 36 -7.63 3.00 -4.73
N GLN A 37 -8.53 3.36 -5.65
CA GLN A 37 -8.60 4.69 -6.26
C GLN A 37 -8.84 5.80 -5.23
N THR A 38 -9.73 5.58 -4.26
CA THR A 38 -10.04 6.57 -3.21
C THR A 38 -8.80 6.93 -2.39
N ALA A 39 -7.99 5.92 -2.01
CA ALA A 39 -6.75 6.14 -1.26
C ALA A 39 -5.72 6.88 -2.13
N ALA A 40 -5.60 6.49 -3.41
CA ALA A 40 -4.70 7.14 -4.35
C ALA A 40 -5.05 8.62 -4.58
N ASN A 41 -6.33 8.93 -4.80
CA ASN A 41 -6.81 10.30 -4.98
C ASN A 41 -6.55 11.15 -3.74
N SER A 42 -6.80 10.61 -2.55
CA SER A 42 -6.51 11.31 -1.29
C SER A 42 -5.01 11.56 -1.11
N ALA A 43 -4.16 10.58 -1.43
CA ALA A 43 -2.71 10.74 -1.37
C ALA A 43 -2.21 11.80 -2.35
N LEU A 44 -2.75 11.84 -3.58
CA LEU A 44 -2.39 12.84 -4.57
C LEU A 44 -2.87 14.25 -4.17
N ASN A 45 -4.11 14.37 -3.69
CA ASN A 45 -4.68 15.66 -3.27
C ASN A 45 -3.93 16.29 -2.09
N ASN A 46 -3.37 15.45 -1.21
CA ASN A 46 -2.64 15.88 -0.03
C ASN A 46 -1.11 15.91 -0.25
N LEU A 47 -0.64 15.73 -1.48
CA LEU A 47 0.78 15.72 -1.80
C LEU A 47 1.37 17.13 -1.61
N ASP A 48 2.34 17.25 -0.70
CA ASP A 48 3.18 18.44 -0.57
C ASP A 48 4.57 18.17 -1.17
N ILE A 49 4.97 19.01 -2.13
CA ILE A 49 6.27 18.97 -2.80
C ILE A 49 7.15 20.19 -2.52
N THR A 50 6.77 21.06 -1.57
CA THR A 50 7.41 22.36 -1.28
C THR A 50 8.92 22.27 -1.03
N ARG A 51 9.42 21.10 -0.65
CA ARG A 51 10.86 20.84 -0.41
C ARG A 51 11.41 19.60 -1.11
N TYR A 52 10.67 19.04 -2.06
CA TYR A 52 11.03 17.74 -2.63
C TYR A 52 12.46 17.69 -3.18
N ALA A 53 12.93 18.76 -3.85
CA ALA A 53 14.29 18.81 -4.39
C ALA A 53 15.38 18.74 -3.31
N ASP A 54 15.14 19.35 -2.15
CA ASP A 54 16.07 19.37 -1.03
C ASP A 54 16.07 18.02 -0.29
N ASP A 55 14.87 17.44 -0.09
CA ASP A 55 14.67 16.30 0.80
C ASP A 55 14.73 14.93 0.07
N ARG A 56 14.80 14.91 -1.28
CA ARG A 56 14.77 13.66 -2.07
C ARG A 56 15.93 12.69 -1.83
N SER A 57 17.06 13.21 -1.37
CA SER A 57 18.25 12.40 -1.07
C SER A 57 18.39 12.11 0.43
N GLU A 58 17.46 12.60 1.25
CA GLU A 58 17.49 12.37 2.69
C GLU A 58 17.09 10.92 3.00
N VAL A 59 17.94 10.21 3.74
CA VAL A 59 17.74 8.80 4.06
C VAL A 59 17.49 8.60 5.55
N LEU A 60 18.06 9.44 6.42
CA LEU A 60 17.85 9.37 7.86
C LEU A 60 17.89 10.77 8.49
N PRO A 61 17.02 11.04 9.48
CA PRO A 61 16.10 10.10 10.10
C PRO A 61 14.84 9.89 9.23
N ARG A 62 14.10 8.79 9.46
CA ARG A 62 13.04 8.33 8.55
C ARG A 62 11.93 9.36 8.36
N GLU A 63 11.62 10.10 9.40
CA GLU A 63 10.61 11.15 9.45
C GLU A 63 10.92 12.37 8.58
N LYS A 64 12.17 12.53 8.12
CA LYS A 64 12.60 13.64 7.25
C LYS A 64 12.71 13.27 5.78
N ARG A 65 12.41 12.02 5.40
CA ARG A 65 12.52 11.57 4.00
C ARG A 65 11.47 12.28 3.14
N GLY A 66 11.88 12.85 2.01
CA GLY A 66 10.97 13.44 1.02
C GLY A 66 10.19 12.42 0.17
N ALA A 67 9.97 11.20 0.65
CA ALA A 67 9.30 10.15 -0.11
C ALA A 67 7.78 10.35 -0.14
N THR A 68 7.20 10.48 -1.34
CA THR A 68 5.76 10.77 -1.53
C THR A 68 4.84 9.57 -1.35
N VAL A 69 5.41 8.35 -1.38
CA VAL A 69 4.65 7.08 -1.31
C VAL A 69 3.64 6.89 -2.45
N LEU A 70 3.71 7.69 -3.53
CA LEU A 70 2.81 7.57 -4.70
C LEU A 70 3.19 6.45 -5.67
N SER A 71 4.41 5.92 -5.58
CA SER A 71 4.91 4.94 -6.55
C SER A 71 4.07 3.67 -6.69
N PRO A 72 3.41 3.11 -5.65
CA PRO A 72 2.53 1.95 -5.82
C PRO A 72 1.28 2.30 -6.64
N TYR A 73 0.70 3.48 -6.42
CA TYR A 73 -0.50 3.89 -7.18
C TYR A 73 -0.18 4.11 -8.66
N ILE A 74 0.99 4.68 -8.97
CA ILE A 74 1.45 4.86 -10.35
C ILE A 74 1.81 3.52 -10.98
N ARG A 75 2.60 2.68 -10.29
CA ARG A 75 3.03 1.36 -10.78
C ARG A 75 1.84 0.46 -11.16
N HIS A 76 0.77 0.53 -10.39
CA HIS A 76 -0.44 -0.24 -10.62
C HIS A 76 -1.49 0.50 -11.45
N ASN A 77 -1.11 1.61 -12.10
CA ASN A 77 -1.97 2.40 -13.01
C ASN A 77 -3.30 2.86 -12.36
N ILE A 78 -3.29 3.07 -11.04
CA ILE A 78 -4.38 3.70 -10.29
C ILE A 78 -4.32 5.22 -10.49
N LEU A 79 -3.11 5.77 -10.58
CA LEU A 79 -2.86 7.13 -11.03
C LEU A 79 -2.10 7.08 -12.35
N THR A 80 -2.51 7.92 -13.29
CA THR A 80 -1.80 8.12 -14.56
C THR A 80 -0.77 9.25 -14.41
N LEU A 81 0.34 9.13 -15.13
CA LEU A 81 1.34 10.18 -15.29
C LEU A 81 1.01 11.08 -16.49
#